data_AF-A0A562HFI0-F1
#
_entry.id   AF-A0A562HFI0-F1
#
_cell.length_a   1.000
_cell.length_b   1.000
_cell.length_c   1.000
_cell.angle_alpha   90.00
_cell.angle_beta   90.00
_cell.angle_gamma   90.00
#
_symmetry.space_group_name_H-M   'P 1'
#
loop_
_entity.id
_entity.type
_entity.pdbx_description
1 polymer ?
#
loop_
_entity_poly.entity_id
_entity_poly.type
_entity_poly.pdbx_seq_one_letter_code
_entity_poly.pdbx_strand_id
1 'polypeptide(L)'
;MTLDQLVELGGDEQVAWLNEQLAAGKTPDDIYAQLGTDKAGVGKVGIFYVPPKKAFMVKPMRGYQTTRLSGNEKADDAGIIGGNTIG
;
A
#
# COMPACT_ATOMS: atom_id res chain seq x y z
N MET A 1 10.10 -6.14 -0.39
CA MET A 1 8.75 -6.25 -0.96
C MET A 1 8.85 -6.77 -2.39
N THR A 2 8.04 -7.76 -2.75
CA THR A 2 7.85 -8.29 -4.11
C THR A 2 6.55 -7.75 -4.73
N LEU A 3 6.31 -7.98 -6.02
CA LEU A 3 5.03 -7.62 -6.66
C LEU A 3 3.82 -8.31 -5.99
N ASP A 4 3.98 -9.56 -5.57
CA ASP A 4 2.91 -10.33 -4.91
C ASP A 4 2.49 -9.67 -3.59
N GLN A 5 3.47 -9.30 -2.76
CA GLN A 5 3.22 -8.55 -1.52
C GLN A 5 2.62 -7.16 -1.77
N LEU A 6 2.99 -6.51 -2.89
CA LEU A 6 2.40 -5.24 -3.29
C LEU A 6 0.92 -5.41 -3.63
N VAL A 7 0.52 -6.46 -4.36
CA VAL A 7 -0.90 -6.64 -4.75
C VAL A 7 -1.82 -6.92 -3.57
N GLU A 8 -1.29 -7.49 -2.48
CA GLU A 8 -2.04 -7.73 -1.24
C GLU A 8 -2.44 -6.43 -0.52
N LEU A 9 -1.70 -5.34 -0.73
CA LEU A 9 -1.99 -4.01 -0.16
C LEU A 9 -3.22 -3.33 -0.79
N GLY A 10 -3.78 -2.32 -0.11
CA GLY A 10 -4.76 -1.38 -0.66
C GLY A 10 -4.19 -0.55 -1.80
N GLY A 11 -5.02 -0.11 -2.76
CA GLY A 11 -4.56 0.71 -3.88
C GLY A 11 -3.82 1.98 -3.44
N ASP A 12 -4.30 2.63 -2.38
CA ASP A 12 -3.65 3.79 -1.76
C ASP A 12 -2.32 3.42 -1.08
N GLU A 13 -2.26 2.29 -0.37
CA GLU A 13 -1.06 1.80 0.30
C GLU A 13 0.04 1.39 -0.71
N GLN A 14 -0.36 0.77 -1.82
CA GLN A 14 0.54 0.45 -2.93
C GLN A 14 1.20 1.71 -3.47
N VAL A 15 0.39 2.75 -3.72
CA VAL A 15 0.87 4.04 -4.22
C VAL A 15 1.73 4.76 -3.21
N ALA A 16 1.37 4.73 -1.92
CA ALA A 16 2.15 5.33 -0.85
C ALA A 16 3.57 4.73 -0.84
N TRP A 17 3.67 3.40 -0.77
CA TRP A 17 4.97 2.73 -0.74
C TRP A 17 5.81 3.01 -2.00
N LEU A 18 5.19 2.96 -3.18
CA LEU A 18 5.90 3.25 -4.44
C LEU A 18 6.45 4.69 -4.47
N ASN A 19 5.71 5.65 -3.94
CA ASN A 19 6.16 7.04 -3.84
C ASN A 19 7.21 7.25 -2.75
N GLU A 20 7.18 6.50 -1.64
CA GLU A 20 8.25 6.51 -0.64
C GLU A 20 9.58 6.06 -1.24
N GLN A 21 9.57 5.04 -2.10
CA GLN A 21 10.77 4.59 -2.81
C GLN A 21 11.31 5.68 -3.76
N LEU A 22 10.44 6.40 -4.46
CA LEU A 22 10.83 7.56 -5.28
C LEU A 22 11.43 8.68 -4.41
N ALA A 23 10.84 8.94 -3.24
CA ALA A 23 11.34 9.93 -2.29
C ALA A 23 12.71 9.55 -1.71
N ALA A 24 12.97 8.24 -1.57
CA ALA A 24 14.29 7.70 -1.22
C ALA A 24 15.33 7.82 -2.36
N GLY A 25 14.97 8.42 -3.50
CA GLY A 25 15.86 8.68 -4.63
C GLY A 25 15.93 7.54 -5.64
N LYS A 26 15.09 6.50 -5.51
CA LYS A 26 15.04 5.42 -6.50
C LYS A 26 14.35 5.87 -7.77
N THR A 27 14.78 5.31 -8.89
CA THR A 27 14.08 5.50 -10.16
C THR A 27 12.94 4.49 -10.29
N PRO A 28 11.93 4.76 -11.14
CA PRO A 28 10.88 3.78 -11.41
C PRO A 28 11.42 2.42 -11.85
N ASP A 29 12.51 2.42 -12.62
CA ASP A 29 13.17 1.21 -13.13
C ASP A 29 13.78 0.38 -11.99
N ASP A 30 14.49 1.03 -11.05
CA ASP A 30 15.02 0.38 -9.84
C ASP A 30 13.90 -0.24 -9.00
N ILE A 31 12.77 0.46 -8.87
CA ILE A 31 11.60 -0.02 -8.14
C ILE A 31 10.99 -1.24 -8.83
N TYR A 32 10.87 -1.24 -10.16
CA TYR A 32 10.38 -2.39 -10.92
C TYR A 32 11.31 -3.60 -10.77
N ALA A 33 12.63 -3.39 -10.90
CA ALA A 33 13.63 -4.41 -10.68
C ALA A 33 13.55 -5.00 -9.26
N GLN A 34 13.37 -4.16 -8.24
CA GLN A 34 13.21 -4.61 -6.86
C GLN A 34 11.93 -5.46 -6.66
N LEU A 35 10.85 -5.12 -7.35
CA LEU A 35 9.60 -5.88 -7.31
C LEU A 35 9.67 -7.17 -8.14
N GLY A 36 10.75 -7.39 -8.90
CA GLY A 36 10.89 -8.52 -9.81
C GLY A 36 9.95 -8.43 -11.02
N THR A 37 9.63 -7.21 -11.46
CA THR A 37 8.68 -6.98 -12.55
C THR A 37 9.11 -5.80 -13.42
N ASP A 38 8.24 -5.40 -14.34
CA ASP A 38 8.42 -4.27 -15.24
C ASP A 38 7.20 -3.32 -15.17
N LYS A 39 7.27 -2.21 -15.91
CA LYS A 39 6.19 -1.22 -15.99
C LYS A 39 4.83 -1.82 -16.34
N ALA A 40 4.77 -2.79 -17.25
CA ALA A 40 3.52 -3.46 -17.62
C ALA A 40 3.00 -4.36 -16.49
N GLY A 41 3.90 -4.99 -15.73
CA GLY A 41 3.56 -5.75 -14.52
C GLY A 41 2.85 -4.89 -13.47
N VAL A 42 3.44 -3.75 -13.10
CA VAL A 42 2.80 -2.79 -12.17
C VAL A 42 1.51 -2.20 -12.79
N GLY A 43 1.50 -1.98 -14.11
CA GLY A 43 0.32 -1.56 -14.85
C GLY A 43 -0.87 -2.53 -14.77
N LYS A 44 -0.62 -3.84 -14.72
CA LYS A 44 -1.66 -4.88 -14.52
C LYS A 44 -2.31 -4.79 -13.13
N VAL A 45 -1.56 -4.31 -12.14
CA VAL A 45 -2.07 -3.99 -10.79
C VAL A 45 -2.88 -2.69 -10.79
N GLY A 46 -2.94 -1.98 -11.92
CA GLY A 46 -3.70 -0.74 -12.03
C GLY A 46 -2.97 0.47 -11.44
N ILE A 47 -1.64 0.42 -11.35
CA ILE A 47 -0.80 1.54 -10.90
C ILE A 47 0.14 1.94 -12.03
N PHE A 48 0.48 3.23 -12.11
CA PHE A 48 1.43 3.72 -13.09
C PHE A 48 2.20 4.92 -12.60
N TYR A 49 3.44 5.00 -13.08
CA TYR A 49 4.26 6.18 -12.94
C TYR A 49 3.80 7.28 -13.90
N VAL A 50 3.63 8.49 -13.38
CA VAL A 50 3.25 9.70 -14.11
C VAL A 50 4.49 10.61 -14.19
N PRO A 51 5.27 10.57 -15.29
CA PRO A 51 6.51 11.35 -15.43
C PRO A 51 6.37 12.85 -15.15
N PRO A 52 5.32 13.56 -15.61
CA PRO A 52 5.21 15.00 -15.33
C PRO A 52 4.95 15.30 -13.85
N LYS A 53 4.43 14.33 -13.09
CA LYS A 53 4.21 14.44 -11.64
C LYS A 53 5.31 13.80 -10.80
N LYS A 54 6.22 13.05 -11.43
CA LYS A 54 7.25 12.23 -10.79
C LYS A 54 6.69 11.36 -9.64
N ALA A 55 5.51 10.79 -9.86
CA ALA A 55 4.78 10.06 -8.83
C ALA A 55 4.04 8.86 -9.43
N PHE A 56 3.86 7.82 -8.62
CA PHE A 56 2.95 6.72 -8.93
C PHE A 56 1.51 7.09 -8.58
N MET A 57 0.56 6.63 -9.39
CA MET A 57 -0.88 6.86 -9.21
C MET A 57 -1.68 5.62 -9.59
N VAL A 58 -2.82 5.40 -8.93
CA VAL A 58 -3.80 4.38 -9.32
C VAL A 58 -4.54 4.82 -10.59
N LYS A 59 -4.96 3.85 -11.42
CA LYS A 59 -5.81 4.07 -12.58
C LYS A 59 -7.14 4.71 -12.20
N PRO A 60 -7.50 5.87 -12.75
CA PRO A 60 -8.79 6.50 -12.48
C PRO A 60 -9.99 5.67 -13.00
N MET A 61 -9.78 4.76 -13.95
CA MET A 61 -10.79 3.79 -14.42
C MET A 61 -10.85 2.50 -13.58
N ARG A 62 -10.19 2.43 -12.42
CA ARG A 62 -10.39 1.32 -11.48
C ARG A 62 -11.69 1.61 -10.72
N GLY A 63 -12.82 1.53 -11.43
CA GLY A 63 -14.13 1.79 -10.86
C GLY A 63 -14.36 0.92 -9.63
N TYR A 64 -14.53 1.55 -8.47
CA TYR A 64 -15.38 1.09 -7.37
C TYR A 64 -15.36 -0.40 -7.00
N GLN A 65 -14.21 -1.07 -7.03
CA GLN A 65 -14.13 -2.43 -6.51
C GLN A 65 -13.01 -2.57 -5.50
N THR A 66 -13.17 -1.88 -4.38
CA THR A 66 -12.62 -2.32 -3.10
C THR A 66 -13.50 -1.71 -2.01
N THR A 67 -14.64 -2.35 -1.78
CA THR A 67 -15.15 -2.47 -0.40
C THR A 67 -14.11 -3.33 0.35
N ARG A 68 -12.98 -2.73 0.75
CA ARG A 68 -12.26 -3.24 1.91
C ARG A 68 -13.10 -2.75 3.07
N LEU A 69 -13.94 -3.64 3.63
CA LEU A 69 -14.33 -3.48 5.02
C LEU A 69 -13.03 -3.29 5.77
N SER A 70 -12.79 -2.08 6.26
CA SER A 70 -11.74 -1.83 7.23
C SER A 70 -12.11 -2.63 8.47
N GLY A 71 -11.70 -3.90 8.50
CA GLY A 71 -11.59 -4.69 9.70
C GLY A 71 -10.50 -4.06 10.54
N ASN A 72 -10.84 -2.98 11.25
CA ASN A 72 -10.08 -2.53 12.39
C ASN A 72 -10.35 -3.52 13.54
N GLU A 73 -9.90 -4.77 13.36
CA GLU A 73 -9.72 -5.72 14.46
C GLU A 73 -8.40 -5.34 15.14
N LYS A 74 -8.45 -4.26 15.90
CA LYS A 74 -7.49 -4.05 17.00
C LYS A 74 -7.80 -5.14 18.02
N ALA A 75 -7.16 -6.30 17.85
CA ALA A 75 -7.08 -7.30 18.89
C ALA A 75 -6.29 -6.71 20.09
N ASP A 76 -6.88 -6.89 21.26
CA ASP A 76 -6.38 -6.68 22.61
C ASP A 76 -4.85 -6.57 22.78
N ASP A 77 -4.41 -5.51 23.47
CA ASP A 77 -3.29 -5.61 24.39
C ASP A 77 -3.61 -4.89 25.71
N ALA A 78 -3.85 -5.74 26.70
CA ALA A 78 -3.66 -5.64 28.14
C ALA A 78 -3.25 -4.29 28.76
N GLY A 79 -4.03 -3.90 29.79
CA GLY A 79 -3.44 -3.47 31.05
C GLY A 79 -4.06 -2.23 31.69
N ILE A 80 -5.08 -2.42 32.55
CA ILE A 80 -5.13 -1.76 33.87
C ILE A 80 -5.76 -2.74 34.86
N ILE A 81 -4.92 -3.17 35.81
CA ILE A 81 -5.29 -3.82 37.06
C ILE A 81 -5.81 -2.72 37.99
N GLY A 82 -7.03 -2.84 38.51
CA GLY A 82 -7.58 -1.85 39.42
C GLY A 82 -8.90 -2.31 40.03
N GLY A 83 -8.82 -3.22 41.00
CA GLY A 83 -9.98 -3.61 41.80
C GLY A 83 -10.47 -2.46 42.66
N ASN A 84 -11.80 -2.34 42.79
CA ASN A 84 -12.39 -1.81 44.00
C ASN A 84 -13.79 -2.43 44.20
N THR A 85 -13.84 -3.41 45.08
CA THR A 85 -15.06 -3.95 45.69
C THR A 85 -15.57 -2.92 46.70
N ILE A 86 -16.82 -2.47 46.57
CA ILE A 86 -17.52 -1.74 47.64
C ILE A 86 -18.72 -2.59 48.05
N GLY A 87 -18.75 -2.95 49.33
CA GLY A 87 -19.87 -3.61 50.01
C GLY A 87 -20.89 -2.64 50.57
#